data_AF-A0A6G1RTB3-F1
#
_entry.id   AF-A0A6G1RTB3-F1
#
_cell.length_a   1.000
_cell.length_b   1.000
_cell.length_c   1.000
_cell.angle_alpha   90.00
_cell.angle_beta   90.00
_cell.angle_gamma   90.00
#
_symmetry.space_group_name_H-M   'P 1'
#
loop_
_entity.id
_entity.type
_entity.pdbx_description
1 polymer ?
#
loop_
_entity_poly.entity_id
_entity_poly.type
_entity_poly.pdbx_seq_one_letter_code
_entity_poly.pdbx_strand_id
1 'polypeptide(L)'
;GDAEPLQQEPPPRPAWTSKVQYILAQLGFSVGLGNVWRFPYLCHQNGGGAFLLLYLLLLFLLGIPLLFLELAVGQCLRQGSVGVWRSISPRLAGIGLASCLVCVNVALYYNVIIAWSLLYLTRSFQNPLPWQSCPSHGPNHTEPECALSSPTAYFWYRQTLDITP
;
A
#
# COMPACT_ATOMS: atom_id res chain seq x y z
N GLY A 1 -4.68 -0.68 -59.08
CA GLY A 1 -5.09 0.58 -58.46
C GLY A 1 -5.08 0.30 -57.00
N ASP A 2 -3.89 0.33 -56.43
CA ASP A 2 -3.56 -0.46 -55.26
C ASP A 2 -3.66 0.48 -54.07
N ALA A 3 -4.66 0.24 -53.22
CA ALA A 3 -4.83 0.98 -51.98
C ALA A 3 -3.68 0.61 -51.03
N GLU A 4 -2.80 1.56 -50.75
CA GLU A 4 -1.85 1.45 -49.65
C GLU A 4 -2.61 1.26 -48.32
N PRO A 5 -2.21 0.33 -47.45
CA PRO A 5 -2.78 0.23 -46.12
C PRO A 5 -2.43 1.48 -45.32
N LEU A 6 -3.44 2.22 -44.87
CA LEU A 6 -3.29 3.35 -43.95
C LEU A 6 -2.50 2.90 -42.72
N GLN A 7 -1.23 3.32 -42.62
CA GLN A 7 -0.43 3.18 -41.42
C GLN A 7 -1.10 3.96 -40.30
N GLN A 8 -1.83 3.24 -39.45
CA GLN A 8 -2.48 3.81 -38.29
C GLN A 8 -1.39 4.11 -37.25
N GLU A 9 -0.99 5.38 -37.17
CA GLU A 9 -0.08 5.87 -36.13
C GLU A 9 -0.57 5.37 -34.76
N PRO A 10 0.31 4.78 -33.93
CA PRO A 10 -0.09 4.30 -32.62
C PRO A 10 -0.72 5.46 -31.82
N PRO A 11 -1.80 5.21 -31.08
CA PRO A 11 -2.50 6.26 -30.36
C PRO A 11 -1.53 7.03 -29.45
N PRO A 12 -1.66 8.37 -29.36
CA PRO A 12 -0.79 9.19 -28.53
C PRO A 12 -0.86 8.73 -27.07
N ARG A 13 0.27 8.77 -26.37
CA ARG A 13 0.33 8.34 -24.96
C ARG A 13 -0.63 9.17 -24.11
N PRO A 14 -1.33 8.55 -23.15
CA PRO A 14 -2.20 9.28 -22.24
C PRO A 14 -1.37 10.28 -21.43
N ALA A 15 -1.86 11.52 -21.35
CA ALA A 15 -1.27 12.60 -20.58
C ALA A 15 -2.22 13.03 -19.46
N TRP A 16 -1.66 13.57 -18.37
CA TRP A 16 -2.44 14.13 -17.28
C TRP A 16 -3.14 15.42 -17.71
N THR A 17 -4.40 15.58 -17.34
CA THR A 17 -5.18 16.79 -17.66
C THR A 17 -4.67 18.02 -16.90
N SER A 18 -4.11 17.82 -15.69
CA SER A 18 -3.55 18.90 -14.87
C SER A 18 -2.33 18.44 -14.06
N LYS A 19 -1.40 19.37 -13.83
CA LYS A 19 -0.24 19.16 -12.92
C LYS A 19 -0.68 18.80 -11.50
N VAL A 20 -1.81 19.34 -11.04
CA VAL A 20 -2.33 19.05 -9.70
C VAL A 20 -2.77 17.59 -9.59
N GLN A 21 -3.43 17.06 -10.62
CA GLN A 21 -3.82 15.63 -10.65
C GLN A 21 -2.59 14.73 -10.60
N TYR A 22 -1.54 15.08 -11.34
CA TYR A 22 -0.28 14.35 -11.29
C TYR A 22 0.34 14.34 -9.89
N ILE A 23 0.47 15.51 -9.25
CA ILE A 23 1.05 15.61 -7.91
C ILE A 23 0.20 14.85 -6.89
N LEU A 24 -1.13 14.96 -6.97
CA LEU A 24 -2.04 14.27 -6.06
C LEU A 24 -1.95 12.74 -6.21
N ALA A 25 -1.84 12.23 -7.43
CA ALA A 25 -1.62 10.81 -7.68
C ALA A 25 -0.29 10.31 -7.07
N GLN A 26 0.78 11.08 -7.22
CA GLN A 26 2.09 10.75 -6.64
C GLN A 26 2.08 10.76 -5.11
N LEU A 27 1.40 11.74 -4.50
CA LEU A 27 1.24 11.80 -3.04
C LEU A 27 0.38 10.65 -2.52
N GLY A 28 -0.72 10.32 -3.20
CA GLY A 28 -1.57 9.19 -2.86
C GLY A 28 -0.84 7.84 -2.96
N PHE A 29 0.07 7.70 -3.93
CA PHE A 29 0.94 6.52 -4.01
C PHE A 29 1.99 6.48 -2.89
N SER A 30 2.51 7.63 -2.47
CA SER A 30 3.57 7.72 -1.47
C SER A 30 3.06 7.53 -0.04
N VAL A 31 1.83 7.97 0.25
CA VAL A 31 1.21 7.86 1.57
C VAL A 31 0.41 6.56 1.65
N GLY A 32 1.03 5.52 2.20
CA GLY A 32 0.39 4.22 2.42
C GLY A 32 -0.03 3.96 3.86
N LEU A 33 -0.87 2.94 4.04
CA LEU A 33 -1.27 2.41 5.36
C LEU A 33 -0.06 2.04 6.25
N GLY A 34 1.08 1.68 5.65
CA GLY A 34 2.33 1.43 6.38
C GLY A 34 2.80 2.62 7.21
N ASN A 35 2.53 3.87 6.80
CA ASN A 35 2.88 5.06 7.58
C ASN A 35 2.02 5.19 8.85
N VAL A 36 0.83 4.58 8.87
CA VAL A 36 -0.11 4.68 9.99
C VAL A 36 0.28 3.75 11.14
N TRP A 37 0.70 2.51 10.86
CA TRP A 37 1.03 1.54 11.92
C TRP A 37 2.51 1.15 11.98
N ARG A 38 3.18 0.96 10.83
CA ARG A 38 4.54 0.40 10.79
C ARG A 38 5.56 1.44 11.23
N PHE A 39 5.39 2.68 10.79
CA PHE A 39 6.29 3.76 11.18
C PHE A 39 6.25 4.03 12.69
N PRO A 40 5.08 4.22 13.34
CA PRO A 40 5.03 4.39 14.79
C PRO A 40 5.57 3.18 15.55
N TYR A 41 5.25 1.96 15.09
CA TYR A 41 5.74 0.72 15.70
C TYR A 41 7.28 0.65 15.69
N LEU A 42 7.89 0.88 14.53
CA LEU A 42 9.36 0.86 14.39
C LEU A 42 10.03 2.01 15.13
N CYS A 43 9.42 3.21 15.11
CA CYS A 43 9.93 4.35 15.86
C CYS A 43 9.97 4.04 17.35
N HIS A 44 8.88 3.49 17.91
CA HIS A 44 8.82 3.10 19.31
C HIS A 44 9.86 2.03 19.68
N GLN A 45 10.00 0.99 18.86
CA GLN A 45 10.93 -0.11 19.12
C GLN A 45 12.41 0.29 19.01
N ASN A 46 12.77 1.22 18.12
CA ASN A 46 14.15 1.57 17.80
C ASN A 46 14.64 2.86 18.49
N GLY A 47 14.14 3.17 19.69
CA GLY A 47 14.64 4.31 20.48
C GLY A 47 13.96 5.65 20.17
N GLY A 48 12.76 5.63 19.59
CA GLY A 48 11.86 6.78 19.46
C GLY A 48 12.49 7.95 18.69
N GLY A 49 12.79 9.03 19.41
CA GLY A 49 13.34 10.26 18.82
C GLY A 49 14.67 10.08 18.10
N ALA A 50 15.52 9.15 18.55
CA ALA A 50 16.80 8.89 17.88
C ALA A 50 16.60 8.25 16.49
N PHE A 51 15.64 7.33 16.37
CA PHE A 51 15.25 6.74 15.09
C PHE A 51 14.70 7.80 14.13
N LEU A 52 13.91 8.75 14.65
CA LEU A 52 13.35 9.84 13.83
C LEU A 52 14.46 10.70 13.19
N LEU A 53 15.49 11.04 13.95
CA LEU A 53 16.61 11.84 13.45
C LEU A 53 17.37 11.12 12.33
N LEU A 54 17.67 9.83 12.53
CA LEU A 54 18.33 9.01 11.50
C LEU A 54 17.43 8.82 10.27
N TYR A 55 16.13 8.61 10.48
CA TYR A 55 15.14 8.50 9.41
C TYR A 55 15.10 9.75 8.53
N LEU A 56 15.05 10.94 9.14
CA LEU A 56 15.07 12.21 8.40
C LEU A 56 16.37 12.40 7.64
N LEU A 57 17.52 12.08 8.25
CA LEU A 57 18.81 12.18 7.58
C LEU A 57 18.90 11.27 6.35
N LEU A 58 18.49 10.01 6.48
CA LEU A 58 18.46 9.06 5.36
C LEU A 58 17.42 9.47 4.30
N LEU A 59 16.30 10.07 4.70
CA LEU A 59 15.29 10.60 3.78
C LEU A 59 15.88 11.74 2.93
N PHE A 60 16.60 12.69 3.53
CA PHE A 60 17.20 13.79 2.79
C PHE A 60 18.38 13.35 1.92
N LEU A 61 19.22 12.42 2.40
CA LEU A 61 20.44 12.01 1.69
C LEU A 61 20.20 10.92 0.63
N LEU A 62 19.25 10.00 0.85
CA LEU A 62 18.97 8.91 -0.08
C LEU A 62 17.57 9.00 -0.68
N GLY A 63 16.55 9.22 0.15
CA GLY A 63 15.15 9.21 -0.29
C GLY A 63 14.83 10.26 -1.36
N ILE A 64 15.10 11.53 -1.07
CA ILE A 64 14.82 12.64 -1.98
C ILE A 64 15.64 12.54 -3.28
N PRO A 65 16.97 12.29 -3.24
CA PRO A 65 17.75 12.13 -4.47
C PRO A 65 17.30 10.95 -5.33
N LEU A 66 16.96 9.80 -4.73
CA LEU A 66 16.45 8.64 -5.47
C LEU A 66 15.11 8.94 -6.13
N LEU A 67 14.17 9.55 -5.41
CA LEU A 67 12.88 9.94 -5.96
C LEU A 67 13.05 10.92 -7.13
N PHE A 68 13.92 11.92 -6.97
CA PHE A 68 14.20 12.89 -8.03
C PHE A 68 14.79 12.21 -9.29
N LEU A 69 15.73 11.28 -9.10
CA LEU A 69 16.32 10.50 -10.19
C LEU A 69 15.26 9.67 -10.92
N GLU A 70 14.40 8.97 -10.19
CA GLU A 70 13.36 8.13 -10.78
C GLU A 70 12.35 8.96 -11.60
N LEU A 71 11.94 10.12 -11.07
CA LEU A 71 11.08 11.05 -11.78
C LEU A 71 11.76 11.62 -13.03
N ALA A 72 13.02 12.05 -12.92
CA ALA A 72 13.78 12.60 -14.05
C ALA A 72 13.95 11.56 -15.18
N VAL A 73 14.36 10.33 -14.84
CA VAL A 73 14.52 9.24 -15.81
C VAL A 73 13.20 8.88 -16.47
N GLY A 74 12.10 8.81 -15.69
CA GLY A 74 10.77 8.55 -16.21
C GLY A 74 10.30 9.62 -17.21
N GLN A 75 10.57 10.90 -16.93
CA GLN A 75 10.23 12.00 -17.83
C GLN A 75 11.13 12.04 -19.08
N CYS A 76 12.42 11.72 -18.96
CA CYS A 76 13.35 11.71 -20.09
C CYS A 76 13.07 10.57 -21.08
N LEU A 77 12.88 9.34 -20.59
CA LEU A 77 12.72 8.16 -21.44
C LEU A 77 11.26 7.93 -21.87
N ARG A 78 10.28 8.43 -21.11
CA ARG A 78 8.83 8.34 -21.41
C ARG A 78 8.37 6.90 -21.70
N GLN A 79 8.95 5.94 -21.00
CA GLN A 79 8.68 4.51 -21.09
C GLN A 79 8.26 3.95 -19.72
N GLY A 80 7.60 2.79 -19.71
CA GLY A 80 7.30 2.06 -18.46
C GLY A 80 8.57 1.48 -17.83
N SER A 81 8.47 1.02 -16.57
CA SER A 81 9.61 0.51 -15.78
C SER A 81 10.50 -0.49 -16.55
N VAL A 82 9.92 -1.54 -17.15
CA VAL A 82 10.68 -2.53 -17.95
C VAL A 82 11.36 -1.89 -19.18
N GLY A 83 10.68 -0.96 -19.84
CA GLY A 83 11.20 -0.25 -21.01
C GLY A 83 12.39 0.63 -20.67
N VAL A 84 12.30 1.39 -19.58
CA VAL A 84 13.38 2.25 -19.06
C VAL A 84 14.66 1.45 -18.85
N TRP A 85 14.58 0.35 -18.10
CA TRP A 85 15.77 -0.47 -17.82
C TRP A 85 16.33 -1.12 -19.08
N ARG A 86 15.47 -1.57 -20.01
CA ARG A 86 15.89 -2.14 -21.30
C ARG A 86 16.56 -1.10 -22.20
N SER A 87 16.11 0.16 -22.16
CA SER A 87 16.69 1.28 -22.94
C SER A 87 18.05 1.71 -22.42
N ILE A 88 18.31 1.58 -21.11
CA ILE A 88 19.63 1.86 -20.52
C ILE A 88 20.59 0.71 -20.83
N SER A 89 20.17 -0.53 -20.58
CA SER A 89 20.93 -1.71 -20.95
C SER A 89 20.02 -2.95 -21.07
N PRO A 90 20.12 -3.74 -22.14
CA PRO A 90 19.30 -4.94 -22.29
C PRO A 90 19.54 -5.98 -21.17
N ARG A 91 20.71 -5.96 -20.52
CA ARG A 91 21.03 -6.85 -19.38
C ARG A 91 20.30 -6.44 -18.09
N LEU A 92 19.92 -5.17 -17.95
CA LEU A 92 19.23 -4.64 -16.77
C LEU A 92 17.71 -4.78 -16.85
N ALA A 93 17.16 -5.32 -17.94
CA ALA A 93 15.72 -5.53 -18.11
C ALA A 93 15.10 -6.36 -16.97
N GLY A 94 15.88 -7.23 -16.32
CA GLY A 94 15.46 -8.00 -15.14
C GLY A 94 15.02 -7.13 -13.96
N ILE A 95 15.56 -5.91 -13.79
CA ILE A 95 15.17 -4.99 -12.71
C ILE A 95 13.71 -4.55 -12.86
N GLY A 96 13.30 -4.21 -14.10
CA GLY A 96 11.91 -3.84 -14.36
C GLY A 96 10.94 -5.00 -14.14
N LEU A 97 11.33 -6.22 -14.49
CA LEU A 97 10.52 -7.41 -14.23
C LEU A 97 10.42 -7.72 -12.74
N ALA A 98 11.53 -7.62 -12.00
CA ALA A 98 11.55 -7.78 -10.55
C ALA A 98 10.66 -6.74 -9.86
N SER A 99 10.70 -5.48 -10.31
CA SER A 99 9.80 -4.42 -9.84
C SER A 99 8.33 -4.78 -10.05
N CYS A 100 7.97 -5.32 -11.23
CA CYS A 100 6.61 -5.81 -11.50
C CYS A 100 6.18 -6.94 -10.55
N LEU A 101 7.05 -7.93 -10.31
CA LEU A 101 6.78 -9.02 -9.38
C LEU A 101 6.57 -8.52 -7.95
N VAL A 102 7.37 -7.56 -7.49
CA VAL A 102 7.19 -6.91 -6.18
C VAL A 102 5.85 -6.18 -6.13
N CYS A 103 5.48 -5.42 -7.16
CA CYS A 103 4.18 -4.76 -7.22
C CYS A 103 3.00 -5.74 -7.12
N VAL A 104 3.07 -6.89 -7.80
CA VAL A 104 2.03 -7.93 -7.71
C VAL A 104 1.95 -8.50 -6.30
N ASN A 105 3.08 -8.85 -5.69
CA ASN A 105 3.11 -9.37 -4.32
C ASN A 105 2.54 -8.36 -3.32
N VAL A 106 2.92 -7.09 -3.45
CA VAL A 106 2.41 -6.00 -2.62
C VAL A 106 0.91 -5.83 -2.80
N ALA A 107 0.42 -5.82 -4.04
CA ALA A 107 -1.00 -5.72 -4.33
C ALA A 107 -1.81 -6.85 -3.69
N LEU A 108 -1.30 -8.09 -3.69
CA LEU A 108 -2.02 -9.23 -3.12
C LEU A 108 -2.34 -9.05 -1.63
N TYR A 109 -1.33 -8.77 -0.79
CA TYR A 109 -1.58 -8.64 0.65
C TYR A 109 -2.23 -7.30 1.03
N TYR A 110 -1.95 -6.21 0.31
CA TYR A 110 -2.60 -4.92 0.60
C TYR A 110 -4.10 -4.96 0.35
N ASN A 111 -4.56 -5.66 -0.70
CA ASN A 111 -5.98 -5.81 -0.97
C ASN A 111 -6.70 -6.55 0.17
N VAL A 112 -6.06 -7.54 0.80
CA VAL A 112 -6.60 -8.24 1.98
C VAL A 112 -6.78 -7.27 3.15
N ILE A 113 -5.79 -6.41 3.41
CA ILE A 113 -5.89 -5.40 4.49
C ILE A 113 -7.00 -4.38 4.22
N ILE A 114 -7.15 -3.96 2.96
CA ILE A 114 -8.26 -3.07 2.56
C ILE A 114 -9.60 -3.78 2.78
N ALA A 115 -9.72 -5.07 2.43
CA ALA A 115 -10.92 -5.84 2.65
C ALA A 115 -11.31 -5.92 4.14
N TRP A 116 -10.33 -6.17 5.03
CA TRP A 116 -10.57 -6.10 6.47
C TRP A 116 -11.01 -4.71 6.92
N SER A 117 -10.37 -3.65 6.41
CA SER A 117 -10.75 -2.27 6.74
C SER A 117 -12.19 -1.94 6.31
N LEU A 118 -12.62 -2.41 5.13
CA LEU A 118 -13.99 -2.27 4.65
C LEU A 118 -14.98 -3.09 5.47
N LEU A 119 -14.59 -4.28 5.95
CA LEU A 119 -15.40 -5.08 6.87
C LEU A 119 -15.62 -4.32 8.19
N TYR A 120 -14.56 -3.78 8.79
CA TYR A 120 -14.70 -2.95 10.00
C TYR A 120 -15.54 -1.70 9.75
N LEU A 121 -15.39 -1.07 8.58
CA LEU A 121 -16.21 0.10 8.21
C LEU A 121 -17.70 -0.26 8.12
N THR A 122 -18.06 -1.35 7.44
CA THR A 122 -19.46 -1.78 7.32
C THR A 122 -20.05 -2.15 8.69
N ARG A 123 -19.26 -2.81 9.54
CA ARG A 123 -19.64 -3.18 10.92
C ARG A 123 -19.64 -2.02 11.91
N SER A 124 -19.20 -0.82 11.50
CA SER A 124 -19.24 0.40 12.33
C SER A 124 -20.59 1.13 12.26
N PHE A 125 -21.46 0.80 11.30
CA PHE A 125 -22.78 1.43 11.14
C PHE A 125 -23.88 0.84 12.05
N GLN A 126 -23.51 0.11 13.11
CA GLN A 126 -24.43 -0.47 14.08
C GLN A 126 -24.08 0.01 15.50
N ASN A 127 -25.10 0.16 16.35
CA ASN A 127 -24.98 0.52 17.77
C ASN A 127 -25.77 -0.50 18.61
N PRO A 128 -25.15 -1.26 19.53
CA PRO A 128 -23.75 -1.18 19.96
C PRO A 128 -22.73 -1.72 18.93
N LEU A 129 -21.49 -1.24 19.02
CA LEU A 129 -20.39 -1.75 18.19
C LEU A 129 -20.09 -3.21 18.55
N PRO A 130 -19.79 -4.08 17.58
CA PRO A 130 -19.68 -5.53 17.83
C PRO A 130 -18.41 -5.91 18.62
N TRP A 131 -17.39 -5.04 18.64
CA TRP A 131 -16.17 -5.20 19.43
C TRP A 131 -16.17 -4.37 20.73
N GLN A 132 -17.32 -3.83 21.15
CA GLN A 132 -17.43 -3.00 22.36
C GLN A 132 -17.49 -3.84 23.64
N SER A 133 -18.19 -4.97 23.61
CA SER A 133 -18.44 -5.82 24.77
C SER A 133 -18.31 -7.29 24.40
N CYS A 134 -17.90 -8.12 25.37
CA CYS A 134 -17.86 -9.56 25.17
C CYS A 134 -19.27 -10.13 24.93
N PRO A 135 -19.43 -11.10 24.00
CA PRO A 135 -20.70 -11.80 23.86
C PRO A 135 -21.01 -12.61 25.13
N SER A 136 -22.29 -12.62 25.51
CA SER A 136 -22.79 -13.36 26.66
C SER A 136 -23.88 -14.33 26.20
N HIS A 137 -23.67 -15.63 26.43
CA HIS A 137 -24.66 -16.67 26.17
C HIS A 137 -25.56 -16.85 27.40
N GLY A 138 -26.37 -15.84 27.70
CA GLY A 138 -27.28 -15.80 28.85
C GLY A 138 -26.87 -14.82 29.96
N PRO A 139 -27.61 -14.76 31.08
CA PRO A 139 -27.46 -13.70 32.08
C PRO A 139 -26.14 -13.76 32.88
N ASN A 140 -25.43 -14.89 32.90
CA ASN A 140 -24.21 -15.09 33.71
C ASN A 140 -23.07 -15.82 32.98
N HIS A 141 -23.14 -15.98 31.66
CA HIS A 141 -22.13 -16.72 30.89
C HIS A 141 -21.50 -15.82 29.83
N THR A 142 -20.53 -15.02 30.25
CA THR A 142 -19.59 -14.35 29.34
C THR A 142 -18.58 -15.35 28.81
N GLU A 143 -18.28 -15.26 27.52
CA GLU A 143 -17.28 -16.12 26.89
C GLU A 143 -15.90 -15.99 27.59
N PRO A 144 -15.34 -17.09 28.13
CA PRO A 144 -14.13 -17.03 28.95
C PRO A 144 -12.91 -16.60 28.12
N GLU A 145 -12.87 -16.94 26.83
CA GLU A 145 -11.83 -16.50 25.89
C GLU A 145 -11.81 -14.98 25.73
N CYS A 146 -12.99 -14.36 25.66
CA CYS A 146 -13.12 -12.90 25.56
C CYS A 146 -12.74 -12.21 26.88
N ALA A 147 -13.08 -12.81 28.03
CA ALA A 147 -12.74 -12.28 29.34
C ALA A 147 -11.22 -12.33 29.64
N LEU A 148 -10.52 -13.36 29.15
CA LEU A 148 -9.06 -13.50 29.30
C LEU A 148 -8.26 -12.57 28.37
N SER A 149 -8.83 -12.21 27.22
CA SER A 149 -8.17 -11.37 26.21
C SER A 149 -8.70 -9.94 26.24
N SER A 150 -9.52 -9.56 25.26
CA SER A 150 -10.29 -8.32 25.22
C SER A 150 -11.41 -8.44 24.18
N PRO A 151 -12.50 -7.66 24.28
CA PRO A 151 -13.58 -7.67 23.28
C PRO A 151 -13.09 -7.43 21.85
N THR A 152 -12.10 -6.55 21.66
CA THR A 152 -11.52 -6.23 20.35
C THR A 152 -10.63 -7.34 19.82
N ALA A 153 -9.80 -7.95 20.67
CA ALA A 153 -8.99 -9.11 20.29
C ALA A 153 -9.88 -10.30 19.93
N TYR A 154 -10.91 -10.59 20.74
CA TYR A 154 -11.87 -11.65 20.47
C TYR A 154 -12.59 -11.45 19.12
N PHE A 155 -13.08 -10.23 18.86
CA PHE A 155 -13.71 -9.91 17.58
C PHE A 155 -12.76 -10.13 16.38
N TRP A 156 -11.49 -9.76 16.52
CA TRP A 156 -10.51 -9.93 15.46
C TRP A 156 -10.17 -11.41 15.22
N TYR A 157 -9.74 -12.13 16.26
CA TYR A 157 -9.21 -13.48 16.14
C TYR A 157 -10.29 -14.54 15.92
N ARG A 158 -11.43 -14.43 16.62
CA ARG A 158 -12.51 -15.43 16.58
C ARG A 158 -13.58 -15.10 15.54
N GLN A 159 -14.00 -13.85 15.43
CA GLN A 159 -15.13 -13.49 14.53
C GLN A 159 -14.70 -13.03 13.14
N THR A 160 -13.56 -12.34 13.02
CA THR A 160 -13.12 -11.78 11.73
C THR A 160 -12.20 -12.73 10.98
N LEU A 161 -11.20 -13.27 11.67
CA LEU A 161 -10.21 -14.16 11.07
C LEU A 161 -10.55 -15.65 11.22
N ASP A 162 -11.31 -16.02 12.26
CA ASP A 162 -11.64 -17.41 12.60
C ASP A 162 -10.40 -18.32 12.65
N ILE A 163 -9.38 -17.87 13.38
CA ILE A 163 -8.08 -18.58 13.48
C ILE A 163 -7.78 -19.13 14.88
N THR A 164 -8.60 -18.81 15.88
CA THR A 164 -8.51 -19.47 17.19
C THR A 164 -9.12 -20.87 17.11
N PRO A 165 -8.45 -21.92 17.62
CA PRO A 165 -8.97 -23.30 17.60
C PRO A 165 -10.22 -23.50 18.47
#